data_AF-A0AAD6FFL6-F1
#
_entry.id   AF-A0AAD6FFL6-F1
#
_cell.length_a   1.000
_cell.length_b   1.000
_cell.length_c   1.000
_cell.angle_alpha   90.00
_cell.angle_beta   90.00
_cell.angle_gamma   90.00
#
_symmetry.space_group_name_H-M   'P 1'
#
loop_
_entity.id
_entity.type
_entity.pdbx_description
1 polymer ?
#
loop_
_entity_poly.entity_id
_entity_poly.type
_entity_poly.pdbx_seq_one_letter_code
_entity_poly.pdbx_strand_id
1 'polypeptide(L)' 'MMDLKNNKVVDLQLVQSNEVGGSYHMELEGLKRSLELLKERGVTLDCIVTDRHLQIQKFLRESSITQFFDVWHIEK' A
#
# COMPACT_ATOMS: atom_id res chain seq x y z
N MET A 1 8.58 -0.13 -1.10
CA MET A 1 8.52 1.04 -0.20
C MET A 1 9.90 1.67 -0.05
N MET A 2 9.97 2.99 0.10
CA MET A 2 11.23 3.73 0.24
C MET A 2 11.19 4.59 1.50
N ASP A 3 12.27 4.55 2.27
CA ASP A 3 12.55 5.52 3.33
C ASP A 3 13.25 6.73 2.71
N LEU A 4 12.51 7.82 2.63
CA LEU A 4 12.95 9.08 2.03
C LEU A 4 14.02 9.80 2.86
N LYS A 5 14.08 9.57 4.18
CA LYS A 5 15.09 10.21 5.04
C LYS A 5 16.48 9.67 4.73
N ASN A 6 16.57 8.37 4.53
CA ASN A 6 17.84 7.68 4.28
C ASN A 6 18.08 7.35 2.80
N ASN A 7 17.12 7.68 1.92
CA ASN A 7 17.12 7.31 0.49
C ASN A 7 17.32 5.80 0.26
N LYS A 8 16.67 4.97 1.10
CA LYS A 8 16.81 3.50 1.03
C LYS A 8 15.50 2.87 0.62
N VAL A 9 15.57 1.92 -0.32
CA VAL A 9 14.47 1.00 -0.57
C VAL A 9 14.41 0.05 0.62
N VAL A 10 13.32 0.09 1.37
CA VAL A 10 13.12 -0.74 2.58
C VAL A 10 12.31 -1.99 2.28
N ASP A 11 11.60 -2.02 1.16
CA ASP A 11 10.76 -3.14 0.77
C ASP A 11 10.53 -3.17 -0.75
N LEU A 12 10.51 -4.37 -1.33
CA LEU A 12 10.16 -4.62 -2.73
C LEU A 12 9.29 -5.89 -2.78
N GLN A 13 8.07 -5.74 -3.31
CA GLN A 13 7.11 -6.83 -3.45
C GLN A 13 6.96 -7.20 -4.92
N LEU A 14 7.30 -8.44 -5.24
CA LEU A 14 6.99 -9.03 -6.55
C LEU A 14 5.67 -9.79 -6.42
N VAL A 15 4.63 -9.30 -7.12
CA VAL A 15 3.32 -9.93 -7.19
C VAL A 15 3.04 -10.34 -8.63
N GLN A 16 2.47 -11.51 -8.86
CA GLN A 16 2.14 -12.04 -10.18
C GLN A 16 0.63 -12.17 -10.36
N SER A 17 0.10 -11.76 -11.52
CA SER A 17 -1.33 -11.80 -11.82
C SER A 17 -1.98 -13.18 -11.61
N ASN A 18 -1.27 -14.26 -11.94
CA ASN A 18 -1.73 -15.63 -11.76
C ASN A 18 -1.86 -16.06 -10.29
N GLU A 19 -1.11 -15.45 -9.37
CA GLU A 19 -1.17 -15.80 -7.94
C GLU A 19 -2.35 -15.11 -7.23
N VAL A 20 -2.79 -13.96 -7.74
CA VAL A 20 -3.85 -13.13 -7.14
C VAL A 20 -5.16 -13.11 -7.93
N GLY A 21 -5.28 -13.93 -8.98
CA GLY A 21 -6.49 -14.01 -9.79
C GLY A 21 -6.76 -12.77 -10.65
N GLY A 22 -5.70 -12.11 -11.15
CA GLY A 22 -5.78 -11.01 -12.09
C GLY A 22 -4.99 -9.77 -11.68
N SER A 23 -4.62 -8.95 -12.67
CA SER A 23 -3.82 -7.74 -12.46
C SER A 23 -4.47 -6.73 -11.53
N TYR A 24 -5.80 -6.68 -11.53
CA TYR A 24 -6.59 -5.80 -10.67
C TYR A 24 -6.30 -5.99 -9.16
N HIS A 25 -5.93 -7.20 -8.75
CA HIS A 25 -5.65 -7.55 -7.34
C HIS A 25 -4.19 -7.35 -6.95
N MET A 26 -3.28 -7.17 -7.92
CA MET A 26 -1.84 -7.17 -7.67
C MET A 26 -1.41 -6.02 -6.76
N GLU A 27 -1.99 -4.84 -6.95
CA GLU A 27 -1.66 -3.66 -6.13
C GLU A 27 -2.11 -3.84 -4.68
N LEU A 28 -3.33 -4.33 -4.47
CA LEU A 28 -3.85 -4.58 -3.12
C LEU A 28 -3.00 -5.63 -2.39
N GLU A 29 -2.63 -6.70 -3.07
CA GLU A 29 -1.80 -7.76 -2.50
C GLU A 29 -0.40 -7.25 -2.15
N GLY A 30 0.23 -6.50 -3.06
CA GLY A 30 1.52 -5.87 -2.80
C GLY A 30 1.47 -4.97 -1.57
N LEU A 31 0.42 -4.15 -1.45
CA LEU A 31 0.21 -3.30 -0.27
C LEU A 31 0.07 -4.11 1.02
N LYS A 32 -0.73 -5.19 1.01
CA LYS A 32 -0.90 -6.05 2.19
C LYS A 32 0.42 -6.65 2.66
N ARG A 33 1.20 -7.23 1.75
CA ARG A 33 2.51 -7.83 2.06
C ARG A 33 3.47 -6.80 2.65
N SER A 34 3.53 -5.60 2.07
CA SER A 34 4.35 -4.52 2.60
C SER A 34 3.92 -4.09 4.00
N LEU A 35 2.62 -3.93 4.25
CA LEU A 35 2.10 -3.51 5.57
C LEU A 35 2.35 -4.57 6.65
N GLU A 36 2.20 -5.85 6.31
CA GLU A 36 2.52 -6.96 7.20
C GLU A 36 4.00 -6.97 7.56
N LEU A 37 4.90 -6.83 6.57
CA LEU A 37 6.33 -6.73 6.82
C LEU A 37 6.68 -5.58 7.76
N LEU A 38 6.11 -4.39 7.56
CA LEU A 38 6.36 -3.24 8.45
C LEU A 38 5.92 -3.52 9.88
N LYS A 39 4.75 -4.13 10.04
CA LYS A 39 4.22 -4.52 11.36
C LYS A 39 5.13 -5.54 12.05
N GLU A 40 5.59 -6.56 11.33
CA GLU A 40 6.54 -7.56 11.85
C GLU A 40 7.87 -6.94 12.27
N ARG A 41 8.30 -5.86 11.59
CA ARG A 41 9.51 -5.10 11.93
C ARG A 41 9.29 -4.08 13.04
N GLY A 42 8.10 -4.02 13.65
CA GLY A 42 7.77 -3.10 14.73
C GLY A 42 7.56 -1.65 14.28
N VAL A 43 7.30 -1.43 12.99
CA VAL A 43 6.98 -0.10 12.46
C VAL A 43 5.50 0.17 12.66
N THR A 44 5.19 1.20 13.46
CA THR A 44 3.81 1.67 13.65
C THR A 44 3.40 2.56 12.50
N LEU A 45 2.32 2.20 11.81
CA LEU A 45 1.71 3.03 10.77
C LEU A 45 0.67 3.97 11.40
N ASP A 46 0.85 5.28 11.22
CA ASP A 46 -0.11 6.29 11.66
C ASP A 46 -1.14 6.62 10.56
N CYS A 47 -0.65 6.92 9.36
CA CYS A 47 -1.47 7.15 8.18
C CYS A 47 -0.76 6.72 6.89
N ILE A 48 -1.54 6.59 5.81
CA ILE A 48 -1.05 6.27 4.48
C ILE A 48 -1.67 7.18 3.42
N VAL A 49 -0.87 7.64 2.46
CA VAL A 49 -1.34 8.38 1.28
C VAL A 49 -1.36 7.43 0.10
N THR A 50 -2.49 7.34 -0.60
CA THR A 50 -2.68 6.43 -1.75
C THR A 50 -3.59 7.05 -2.79
N ASP A 51 -3.62 6.47 -3.99
CA ASP A 51 -4.59 6.82 -5.01
C ASP A 51 -6.01 6.33 -4.69
N ARG A 52 -6.99 6.80 -5.47
CA ARG A 52 -8.41 6.45 -5.33
C ARG A 52 -8.75 5.04 -5.87
N HIS A 53 -7.90 4.05 -5.61
CA HIS A 53 -8.18 2.65 -5.97
C HIS A 53 -9.21 2.03 -5.02
N LEU A 54 -10.35 1.57 -5.56
CA LEU A 54 -11.52 1.15 -4.77
C LEU A 54 -11.22 -0.02 -3.81
N GLN A 55 -10.43 -1.00 -4.25
CA GLN A 55 -10.10 -2.15 -3.41
C GLN A 55 -9.20 -1.76 -2.22
N ILE A 56 -8.26 -0.85 -2.44
CA ILE A 56 -7.35 -0.34 -1.38
C ILE A 56 -8.16 0.46 -0.37
N GLN A 57 -9.04 1.36 -0.83
CA GLN A 57 -9.93 2.12 0.05
C GLN A 57 -10.81 1.23 0.92
N LYS A 58 -11.39 0.18 0.33
CA LYS A 58 -12.18 -0.80 1.10
C LYS A 58 -11.33 -1.48 2.18
N PHE A 59 -10.17 -1.98 1.80
CA PHE A 59 -9.26 -2.69 2.70
C PHE A 59 -8.75 -1.81 3.85
N LEU A 60 -8.32 -0.58 3.58
CA LEU A 60 -7.80 0.34 4.59
C LEU A 60 -8.89 0.73 5.59
N ARG A 61 -10.12 0.97 5.11
CA ARG A 61 -11.28 1.23 5.97
C ARG A 61 -11.61 0.04 6.88
N GLU A 62 -11.59 -1.18 6.35
CA GLU A 62 -11.83 -2.40 7.13
C GLU A 62 -10.70 -2.68 8.14
N SER A 63 -9.49 -2.21 7.84
CA SER A 63 -8.30 -2.34 8.70
C SER A 63 -8.14 -1.19 9.71
N SER A 64 -9.08 -0.23 9.75
CA SER A 64 -9.01 0.98 10.59
C SER A 64 -7.72 1.80 10.40
N ILE A 65 -7.16 1.81 9.19
CA ILE A 65 -5.97 2.59 8.85
C ILE A 65 -6.42 3.95 8.30
N THR A 66 -5.87 5.04 8.85
CA THR A 66 -6.12 6.40 8.36
C THR A 66 -5.54 6.57 6.96
N GLN A 67 -6.40 6.77 5.96
CA GLN A 67 -6.03 6.99 4.57
C GLN A 67 -6.21 8.46 4.18
N PHE A 68 -5.20 9.01 3.50
CA PHE A 68 -5.27 10.26 2.75
C PHE A 68 -5.14 9.96 1.26
N PHE A 69 -5.63 10.89 0.42
CA PHE A 69 -5.53 10.77 -1.02
C PHE A 69 -4.37 11.59 -1.55
N ASP A 70 -3.64 11.02 -2.51
CA ASP A 70 -2.68 11.79 -3.27
C ASP A 70 -3.43 12.86 -4.10
N VAL A 71 -3.13 14.12 -3.81
CA VAL A 71 -3.75 15.28 -4.48
C VAL A 71 -3.21 15.48 -5.89
N TRP A 72 -2.08 14.85 -6.25
CA TRP A 72 -1.51 14.95 -7.58
C TRP A 72 -2.45 14.35 -8.65
N HIS A 73 -3.22 13.33 -8.29
CA HIS A 73 -4.23 12.72 -9.17
C HIS A 73 -5.63 13.36 -9.04
N ILE A 74 -5.69 14.65 -8.65
CA ILE A 74 -6.95 15.44 -8.60
C ILE A 74 -7.18 16.26 -9.89
N GLU A 75 -6.24 16.32 -10.83
CA GLU A 75 -6.52 16.88 -12.18
C GLU A 75 -7.22 15.79 -13.04
N LYS A 76 -8.50 15.93 -13.41
CA LYS A 76 -9.18 17.04 -14.10
C LYS A 76 -10.63 17.21 -13.64
#